data_AF-A0A174J881-F1
#
_entry.id   AF-A0A174J881-F1
#
_cell.length_a   1.000
_cell.length_b   1.000
_cell.length_c   1.000
_cell.angle_alpha   90.00
_cell.angle_beta   90.00
_cell.angle_gamma   90.00
#
_symmetry.space_group_name_H-M   'P 1'
#
loop_
_entity.id
_entity.type
_entity.pdbx_description
1 polymer ?
#
loop_
_entity_poly.entity_id
_entity_poly.type
_entity_poly.pdbx_seq_one_letter_code
_entity_poly.pdbx_strand_id
1 'polypeptide(L)'
;MKNSLNKDKIITIGILPIMWLVYFLFEIISGRVKDFYTLILNLSLLLVFALVGAIIYKCSTKNLNGLNNRSLIITFLILMLLDQGLKVIIKTNFFHYYFEIIPDFLSFNPIINTQGSWLNARFNFNIGFSLLILINGIALFLFIELYRYVKYKGHKNFWIDMCFIFIFAGALCSLIDKVFYGGSLDFIGISDLFIADFKDIYINLGLLFFIMSCYKNGFFSETEETSLKDDWNSVKKFIIFIKKDLLSILKKEKV
;
A
#
# COMPACT_ATOMS: atom_id res chain seq x y z
N MET A 1 -8.26 -38.96 4.61
CA MET A 1 -7.34 -37.96 4.06
C MET A 1 -7.37 -36.72 4.95
N LYS A 2 -6.30 -36.41 5.68
CA LYS A 2 -6.20 -35.13 6.41
C LYS A 2 -6.14 -34.03 5.35
N ASN A 3 -7.21 -33.24 5.20
CA ASN A 3 -7.14 -31.95 4.54
C ASN A 3 -6.14 -31.10 5.32
N SER A 4 -4.86 -31.13 4.94
CA SER A 4 -3.89 -30.22 5.50
C SER A 4 -4.33 -28.82 5.08
N LEU A 5 -4.75 -28.03 6.06
CA LEU A 5 -5.07 -26.62 5.90
C LEU A 5 -3.90 -25.94 5.18
N ASN A 6 -4.16 -25.40 3.98
CA ASN A 6 -3.15 -24.71 3.20
C ASN A 6 -2.76 -23.42 3.93
N LYS A 7 -1.61 -23.43 4.61
CA LYS A 7 -1.14 -22.33 5.45
C LYS A 7 -1.03 -21.02 4.68
N ASP A 8 -0.44 -21.05 3.47
CA ASP A 8 -0.31 -19.87 2.60
C ASP A 8 -1.68 -19.23 2.31
N LYS A 9 -2.69 -20.07 2.04
CA LYS A 9 -4.07 -19.60 1.80
C LYS A 9 -4.64 -18.90 3.02
N ILE A 10 -4.50 -19.50 4.19
CA ILE A 10 -5.05 -18.97 5.45
C ILE A 10 -4.37 -17.65 5.80
N ILE A 11 -3.05 -17.59 5.70
CA ILE A 11 -2.29 -16.37 5.99
C ILE A 11 -2.71 -15.26 5.01
N THR A 12 -2.76 -15.55 3.71
CA THR A 12 -3.16 -14.54 2.70
C THR A 12 -4.57 -14.01 2.97
N ILE A 13 -5.52 -14.89 3.29
CA ILE A 13 -6.91 -14.52 3.59
C ILE A 13 -7.01 -13.73 4.91
N GLY A 14 -6.16 -14.05 5.88
CA GLY A 14 -6.20 -13.48 7.23
C GLY A 14 -5.54 -12.11 7.38
N ILE A 15 -4.57 -11.75 6.53
CA ILE A 15 -3.80 -10.50 6.71
C ILE A 15 -4.69 -9.25 6.68
N LEU A 16 -5.52 -9.05 5.66
CA LEU A 16 -6.36 -7.84 5.59
C LEU A 16 -7.39 -7.76 6.73
N PRO A 17 -8.12 -8.84 7.08
CA PRO A 17 -8.96 -8.84 8.28
C PRO A 17 -8.20 -8.49 9.56
N ILE A 18 -6.99 -9.02 9.76
CA ILE A 18 -6.17 -8.73 10.94
C ILE A 18 -5.73 -7.25 10.94
N MET A 19 -5.25 -6.73 9.81
CA MET A 19 -4.89 -5.31 9.68
C MET A 19 -6.07 -4.40 10.03
N TRP A 20 -7.27 -4.73 9.52
CA TRP A 20 -8.48 -4.01 9.85
C TRP A 20 -8.87 -4.12 11.33
N LEU A 21 -8.81 -5.33 11.91
CA LEU A 21 -9.09 -5.54 13.34
C LEU A 21 -8.17 -4.71 14.22
N VAL A 22 -6.87 -4.66 13.92
CA VAL A 22 -5.91 -3.85 14.68
C VAL A 22 -6.28 -2.36 14.62
N TYR A 23 -6.56 -1.85 13.42
CA TYR A 23 -7.01 -0.47 13.26
C TYR A 23 -8.34 -0.20 13.99
N PHE A 24 -9.31 -1.10 13.83
CA PHE A 24 -10.64 -0.94 14.39
C PHE A 24 -10.64 -1.03 15.92
N LEU A 25 -9.83 -1.92 16.51
CA LEU A 25 -9.60 -1.98 17.95
C LEU A 25 -9.01 -0.66 18.47
N PHE A 26 -8.07 -0.07 17.74
CA PHE A 26 -7.54 1.24 18.07
C PHE A 26 -8.63 2.33 18.04
N GLU A 27 -9.53 2.31 17.04
CA GLU A 27 -10.63 3.28 16.97
C GLU A 27 -11.66 3.10 18.09
N ILE A 28 -11.96 1.86 18.50
CA ILE A 28 -12.78 1.54 19.68
C ILE A 28 -12.13 2.12 20.94
N ILE A 29 -10.85 1.84 21.17
CA ILE A 29 -10.12 2.32 22.35
C ILE A 29 -10.04 3.86 22.37
N SER A 30 -9.96 4.49 21.20
CA SER A 30 -9.94 5.95 21.08
C SER A 30 -11.33 6.62 21.25
N GLY A 31 -12.39 5.83 21.43
CA GLY A 31 -13.76 6.33 21.67
C GLY A 31 -14.48 6.86 20.43
N ARG A 32 -14.01 6.54 19.22
CA ARG A 32 -14.67 6.98 17.97
C ARG A 32 -15.81 6.07 17.53
N VAL A 33 -15.83 4.83 17.99
CA VAL A 33 -16.94 3.89 17.76
C VAL A 33 -17.94 4.04 18.91
N LYS A 34 -19.07 4.70 18.65
CA LYS A 34 -19.99 5.15 19.71
C LYS A 34 -21.26 4.30 19.85
N ASP A 35 -21.58 3.52 18.83
CA ASP A 35 -22.85 2.81 18.73
C ASP A 35 -22.67 1.39 18.16
N PHE A 36 -23.66 0.55 18.43
CA PHE A 36 -23.65 -0.85 18.03
C PHE A 36 -23.76 -1.04 16.51
N TYR A 37 -24.40 -0.10 15.81
CA TYR A 37 -24.58 -0.18 14.37
C TYR A 37 -23.25 0.01 13.65
N THR A 38 -22.49 1.05 13.99
CA THR A 38 -21.11 1.28 13.55
C THR A 38 -20.22 0.10 13.90
N LEU A 39 -20.37 -0.49 15.10
CA LEU A 39 -19.61 -1.67 15.51
C LEU A 39 -19.81 -2.85 14.53
N ILE A 40 -21.07 -3.23 14.30
CA ILE A 40 -21.42 -4.39 13.48
C ILE A 40 -21.00 -4.19 12.02
N LEU A 41 -21.22 -3.00 11.46
CA LEU A 41 -20.86 -2.75 10.06
C LEU A 41 -19.34 -2.75 9.85
N ASN A 42 -18.56 -2.21 10.77
CA ASN A 42 -17.10 -2.30 10.70
C ASN A 42 -16.59 -3.76 10.85
N LEU A 43 -17.25 -4.59 11.66
CA LEU A 43 -16.95 -6.03 11.73
C LEU A 43 -17.35 -6.76 10.44
N SER A 44 -18.37 -6.31 9.72
CA SER A 44 -18.77 -6.90 8.43
C SER A 44 -17.69 -6.77 7.35
N LEU A 45 -16.86 -5.71 7.41
CA LEU A 45 -15.74 -5.51 6.49
C LEU A 45 -14.68 -6.62 6.56
N LEU A 46 -14.61 -7.36 7.67
CA LEU A 46 -13.74 -8.54 7.77
C LEU A 46 -14.04 -9.58 6.70
N LEU A 47 -15.32 -9.76 6.35
CA LEU A 47 -15.73 -10.68 5.28
C LEU A 47 -15.29 -10.18 3.91
N VAL A 48 -15.42 -8.86 3.67
CA VAL A 48 -14.96 -8.22 2.43
C VAL A 48 -13.45 -8.38 2.29
N PHE A 49 -12.69 -8.10 3.34
CA PHE A 49 -11.23 -8.25 3.35
C PHE A 49 -10.78 -9.70 3.19
N ALA A 50 -11.47 -10.66 3.81
CA ALA A 50 -11.21 -12.07 3.63
C ALA A 50 -11.48 -12.52 2.18
N LEU A 51 -12.55 -12.02 1.55
CA LEU A 51 -12.85 -12.28 0.15
C LEU A 51 -11.75 -11.73 -0.78
N VAL A 52 -11.29 -10.50 -0.55
CA VAL A 52 -10.17 -9.90 -1.29
C VAL A 52 -8.90 -10.75 -1.13
N GLY A 53 -8.57 -11.17 0.09
CA GLY A 53 -7.44 -12.06 0.35
C GLY A 53 -7.58 -13.41 -0.38
N ALA A 54 -8.79 -13.96 -0.47
CA ALA A 54 -9.04 -15.20 -1.21
C ALA A 54 -8.84 -15.04 -2.72
N ILE A 55 -9.25 -13.90 -3.29
CA ILE A 55 -9.01 -13.54 -4.69
C ILE A 55 -7.51 -13.40 -4.94
N ILE A 56 -6.80 -12.68 -4.07
CA ILE A 56 -5.34 -12.50 -4.15
C ILE A 56 -4.62 -13.84 -4.12
N TYR A 57 -5.00 -14.74 -3.22
CA TYR A 57 -4.44 -16.10 -3.16
C TYR A 57 -4.66 -16.88 -4.46
N LYS A 58 -5.85 -16.78 -5.06
CA LYS A 58 -6.13 -17.41 -6.36
C LYS A 58 -5.27 -16.81 -7.48
N CYS A 59 -5.02 -15.50 -7.44
CA CYS A 59 -4.14 -14.83 -8.40
C CYS A 59 -2.67 -15.23 -8.22
N SER A 60 -2.21 -15.37 -6.97
CA SER A 60 -0.82 -15.72 -6.67
C SER A 60 -0.47 -17.14 -7.10
N THR A 61 -1.37 -18.10 -6.90
CA THR A 61 -1.17 -19.49 -7.34
C THR A 61 -1.10 -19.64 -8.86
N LYS A 62 -1.71 -18.72 -9.63
CA LYS A 62 -1.60 -18.66 -11.10
C LYS A 62 -0.31 -17.99 -11.60
N ASN A 63 0.34 -17.18 -10.77
CA ASN A 63 1.45 -16.32 -11.17
C ASN A 63 2.67 -16.48 -10.26
N LEU A 64 3.02 -17.72 -9.88
CA LEU A 64 4.08 -18.00 -8.90
C LEU A 64 5.40 -17.27 -9.19
N ASN A 65 5.79 -17.19 -10.47
CA ASN A 65 7.03 -16.56 -10.94
C ASN A 65 6.94 -15.04 -11.13
N GLY A 66 5.88 -14.41 -10.63
CA GLY A 66 5.61 -13.00 -10.82
C GLY A 66 4.97 -12.68 -12.17
N LEU A 67 4.83 -11.40 -12.44
CA LEU A 67 4.27 -10.88 -13.68
C LEU A 67 5.39 -10.65 -14.70
N ASN A 68 5.05 -10.69 -15.99
CA ASN A 68 5.95 -10.22 -17.03
C ASN A 68 5.94 -8.68 -17.07
N ASN A 69 6.95 -8.07 -17.70
CA ASN A 69 7.10 -6.61 -17.72
C ASN A 69 5.89 -5.89 -18.33
N ARG A 70 5.29 -6.47 -19.38
CA ARG A 70 4.09 -5.90 -20.02
C ARG A 70 2.92 -5.89 -19.04
N SER A 71 2.65 -6.99 -18.36
CA SER A 71 1.62 -7.09 -17.34
C SER A 71 1.88 -6.14 -16.17
N LEU A 72 3.13 -6.00 -15.71
CA LEU A 72 3.50 -5.04 -14.67
C LEU A 72 3.13 -3.60 -15.08
N ILE A 73 3.51 -3.19 -16.30
CA ILE A 73 3.20 -1.85 -16.83
C ILE A 73 1.70 -1.65 -16.96
N ILE A 74 0.97 -2.63 -17.50
CA ILE A 74 -0.49 -2.56 -17.63
C ILE A 74 -1.16 -2.43 -16.26
N THR A 75 -0.76 -3.24 -15.28
CA THR A 75 -1.30 -3.14 -13.91
C THR A 75 -1.01 -1.78 -13.30
N PHE A 76 0.21 -1.26 -13.44
CA PHE A 76 0.55 0.09 -12.97
C PHE A 76 -0.33 1.17 -13.62
N LEU A 77 -0.48 1.14 -14.95
CA LEU A 77 -1.31 2.11 -15.68
C LEU A 77 -2.79 2.04 -15.25
N ILE A 78 -3.31 0.84 -15.01
CA ILE A 78 -4.68 0.66 -14.50
C ILE A 78 -4.82 1.28 -13.11
N LEU A 79 -3.88 1.04 -12.19
CA LEU A 79 -3.92 1.65 -10.85
C LEU A 79 -3.85 3.18 -10.92
N MET A 80 -2.97 3.73 -11.76
CA MET A 80 -2.86 5.17 -11.97
C MET A 80 -4.16 5.75 -12.54
N LEU A 81 -4.76 5.09 -13.53
CA LEU A 81 -6.02 5.56 -14.13
C LEU A 81 -7.18 5.48 -13.14
N LEU A 82 -7.25 4.41 -12.33
CA LEU A 82 -8.30 4.24 -11.33
C LEU A 82 -8.24 5.31 -10.24
N ASP A 83 -7.07 5.66 -9.71
CA ASP A 83 -6.97 6.71 -8.70
C ASP A 83 -7.01 8.11 -9.32
N GLN A 84 -6.05 8.44 -10.19
CA GLN A 84 -5.90 9.81 -10.70
C GLN A 84 -6.99 10.16 -11.72
N GLY A 85 -7.38 9.23 -12.58
CA GLY A 85 -8.49 9.45 -13.52
C GLY A 85 -9.82 9.67 -12.80
N LEU A 86 -10.12 8.86 -11.78
CA LEU A 86 -11.32 9.03 -10.96
C LEU A 86 -11.29 10.36 -10.19
N LYS A 87 -10.14 10.73 -9.61
CA LYS A 87 -9.98 12.02 -8.92
C LYS A 87 -10.24 13.21 -9.85
N VAL A 88 -9.77 13.18 -11.09
CA VAL A 88 -10.07 14.22 -12.09
C VAL A 88 -11.58 14.29 -12.35
N ILE A 89 -12.24 13.15 -12.55
CA ILE A 89 -13.70 13.10 -12.79
C ILE A 89 -14.47 13.62 -11.59
N ILE A 90 -14.12 13.19 -10.37
CA ILE A 90 -14.75 13.63 -9.12
C ILE A 90 -14.53 15.13 -8.94
N LYS A 91 -13.29 15.61 -9.09
CA LYS A 91 -12.96 17.02 -8.86
C LYS A 91 -13.73 17.96 -9.80
N THR A 92 -13.93 17.54 -11.05
CA THR A 92 -14.56 18.35 -12.08
C THR A 92 -16.08 18.31 -12.04
N ASN A 93 -16.69 17.14 -11.74
CA ASN A 93 -18.13 16.95 -11.89
C ASN A 93 -18.87 16.69 -10.58
N PHE A 94 -18.21 16.15 -9.54
CA PHE A 94 -18.88 15.60 -8.36
C PHE A 94 -18.33 16.11 -7.02
N PHE A 95 -17.41 17.09 -7.02
CA PHE A 95 -16.70 17.51 -5.81
C PHE A 95 -17.63 18.04 -4.69
N HIS A 96 -18.78 18.60 -5.06
CA HIS A 96 -19.77 19.11 -4.10
C HIS A 96 -20.92 18.14 -3.82
N TYR A 97 -20.87 16.92 -4.35
CA TYR A 97 -21.89 15.91 -4.12
C TYR A 97 -21.57 15.15 -2.84
N TYR A 98 -22.58 14.99 -2.01
CA TYR A 98 -22.57 14.09 -0.86
C TYR A 98 -23.77 13.16 -0.97
N PHE A 99 -23.55 11.87 -0.78
CA PHE A 99 -24.63 10.93 -0.58
C PHE A 99 -24.15 9.70 0.20
N GLU A 100 -25.07 9.12 0.96
CA GLU A 100 -24.84 7.89 1.69
C GLU A 100 -25.26 6.70 0.83
N ILE A 101 -24.35 5.73 0.72
CA ILE A 101 -24.58 4.43 0.08
C ILE A 101 -25.17 3.47 1.11
N ILE A 102 -24.62 3.49 2.33
CA ILE A 102 -25.16 2.82 3.51
C ILE A 102 -25.29 3.89 4.58
N PRO A 103 -26.50 4.16 5.12
CA PRO A 103 -26.72 5.22 6.09
C PRO A 103 -25.72 5.16 7.25
N ASP A 104 -25.14 6.32 7.60
CA ASP A 104 -24.17 6.50 8.70
C ASP A 104 -22.88 5.63 8.63
N PHE A 105 -22.63 4.92 7.52
CA PHE A 105 -21.53 3.96 7.43
C PHE A 105 -20.71 4.04 6.14
N LEU A 106 -21.32 4.11 4.96
CA LEU A 106 -20.59 4.18 3.70
C LEU A 106 -21.13 5.36 2.90
N SER A 107 -20.29 6.34 2.63
CA SER A 107 -20.68 7.55 1.89
C SER A 107 -19.70 7.89 0.78
N PHE A 108 -20.24 8.55 -0.24
CA PHE A 108 -19.44 9.33 -1.17
C PHE A 108 -19.32 10.75 -0.60
N ASN A 109 -18.12 11.12 -0.17
CA ASN A 109 -17.85 12.39 0.51
C ASN A 109 -16.52 13.00 0.03
N PRO A 110 -16.49 13.65 -1.14
CA PRO A 110 -15.29 14.27 -1.69
C PRO A 110 -14.79 15.42 -0.84
N ILE A 111 -13.56 15.33 -0.35
CA ILE A 111 -12.88 16.39 0.42
C ILE A 111 -11.43 16.55 -0.02
N ILE A 112 -10.86 17.75 0.18
CA ILE A 112 -9.41 17.92 0.11
C ILE A 112 -8.84 17.79 1.52
N ASN A 113 -8.19 16.66 1.78
CA ASN A 113 -7.47 16.41 3.01
C ASN A 113 -6.12 17.14 2.99
N THR A 114 -6.07 18.28 3.68
CA THR A 114 -4.90 19.15 3.76
C THR A 114 -3.90 18.73 4.84
N GLN A 115 -4.12 17.63 5.55
CA GLN A 115 -3.14 17.10 6.50
C GLN A 115 -2.00 16.34 5.81
N GLY A 116 -2.16 16.00 4.52
CA GLY A 116 -1.12 15.44 3.65
C GLY A 116 -0.73 13.98 3.93
N SER A 117 -0.96 13.47 5.14
CA SER A 117 -0.93 12.04 5.46
C SER A 117 -1.82 11.73 6.67
N TRP A 118 -2.35 10.50 6.71
CA TRP A 118 -3.14 10.03 7.85
C TRP A 118 -2.36 10.09 9.18
N LEU A 119 -1.07 9.74 9.17
CA LEU A 119 -0.23 9.81 10.37
C LEU A 119 -0.03 11.25 10.85
N ASN A 120 0.18 12.19 9.92
CA ASN A 120 0.34 13.60 10.25
C ASN A 120 -0.95 14.16 10.89
N ALA A 121 -2.11 13.81 10.32
CA ALA A 121 -3.42 14.16 10.86
C ALA A 121 -3.66 13.54 12.24
N ARG A 122 -3.40 12.23 12.38
CA ARG A 122 -3.79 11.45 13.55
C ARG A 122 -2.99 11.80 14.79
N PHE A 123 -1.69 12.01 14.64
CA PHE A 123 -0.78 12.29 15.76
C PHE A 123 -0.40 13.77 15.86
N ASN A 124 -1.02 14.63 15.04
CA ASN A 124 -0.77 16.07 15.01
C ASN A 124 0.72 16.41 14.89
N PHE A 125 1.44 15.71 14.00
CA PHE A 125 2.89 15.88 13.84
C PHE A 125 3.27 17.23 13.20
N ASN A 126 2.31 17.97 12.63
CA ASN A 126 2.52 19.29 12.00
C ASN A 126 3.64 19.30 10.95
N ILE A 127 3.83 18.17 10.24
CA ILE A 127 4.83 18.06 9.18
C ILE A 127 4.35 18.86 7.97
N GLY A 128 5.16 19.83 7.54
CA GLY A 128 4.85 20.68 6.40
C GLY A 128 4.83 19.92 5.07
N PHE A 129 3.98 20.37 4.14
CA PHE A 129 3.81 19.76 2.81
C PHE A 129 5.09 19.57 2.03
N SER A 130 5.99 20.56 2.03
CA SER A 130 7.26 20.48 1.31
C SER A 130 8.12 19.31 1.79
N LEU A 131 8.12 19.04 3.10
CA LEU A 131 8.83 17.90 3.67
C LEU A 131 8.12 16.58 3.34
N LEU A 132 6.78 16.53 3.36
CA LEU A 132 6.02 15.35 2.93
C LEU A 132 6.21 15.01 1.45
N ILE A 133 6.34 16.02 0.59
CA ILE A 133 6.66 15.89 -0.83
C ILE A 133 8.08 15.34 -0.99
N LEU A 134 9.05 15.92 -0.28
CA LEU A 134 10.45 15.47 -0.30
C LEU A 134 10.56 14.00 0.15
N ILE A 135 9.92 13.64 1.26
CA ILE A 135 9.90 12.26 1.78
C ILE A 135 9.27 11.32 0.75
N ASN A 136 8.16 11.69 0.10
CA ASN A 136 7.57 10.86 -0.97
C ASN A 136 8.51 10.70 -2.16
N GLY A 137 9.17 11.76 -2.59
CA GLY A 137 10.15 11.71 -3.69
C GLY A 137 11.31 10.75 -3.38
N ILE A 138 11.87 10.84 -2.17
CA ILE A 138 12.92 9.93 -1.69
C ILE A 138 12.39 8.49 -1.64
N ALA A 139 11.19 8.27 -1.10
CA ALA A 139 10.58 6.95 -1.00
C ALA A 139 10.37 6.30 -2.37
N LEU A 140 9.86 7.05 -3.36
CA LEU A 140 9.68 6.56 -4.73
C LEU A 140 11.01 6.12 -5.36
N PHE A 141 12.06 6.93 -5.20
CA PHE A 141 13.40 6.56 -5.64
C PHE A 141 13.87 5.27 -4.96
N LEU A 142 13.73 5.18 -3.65
CA LEU A 142 14.11 3.98 -2.89
C LEU A 142 13.32 2.74 -3.31
N PHE A 143 12.01 2.85 -3.58
CA PHE A 143 11.21 1.71 -4.03
C PHE A 143 11.68 1.17 -5.39
N ILE A 144 12.04 2.05 -6.32
CA ILE A 144 12.63 1.65 -7.61
C ILE A 144 13.94 0.91 -7.38
N GLU A 145 14.85 1.48 -6.60
CA GLU A 145 16.17 0.89 -6.36
C GLU A 145 16.08 -0.43 -5.58
N LEU A 146 15.19 -0.51 -4.60
CA LEU A 146 14.93 -1.75 -3.87
C LEU A 146 14.42 -2.85 -4.80
N TYR A 147 13.44 -2.54 -5.66
CA TYR A 147 12.92 -3.52 -6.61
C TYR A 147 13.98 -3.98 -7.62
N ARG A 148 14.82 -3.07 -8.11
CA ARG A 148 15.97 -3.40 -8.96
C ARG A 148 16.97 -4.30 -8.25
N TYR A 149 17.31 -3.97 -7.00
CA TYR A 149 18.25 -4.74 -6.20
C TYR A 149 17.73 -6.16 -5.90
N VAL A 150 16.46 -6.29 -5.54
CA VAL A 150 15.79 -7.58 -5.31
C VAL A 150 15.83 -8.44 -6.58
N LYS A 151 15.55 -7.85 -7.75
CA LYS A 151 15.70 -8.54 -9.06
C LYS A 151 17.14 -8.91 -9.37
N TYR A 152 18.10 -8.02 -9.10
CA TYR A 152 19.53 -8.29 -9.29
C TYR A 152 20.00 -9.50 -8.45
N LYS A 153 19.42 -9.68 -7.25
CA LYS A 153 19.65 -10.85 -6.40
C LYS A 153 18.95 -12.14 -6.88
N GLY A 154 18.21 -12.08 -7.99
CA GLY A 154 17.49 -13.22 -8.55
C GLY A 154 16.14 -13.50 -7.88
N HIS A 155 15.68 -12.64 -6.96
CA HIS A 155 14.38 -12.81 -6.34
C HIS A 155 13.29 -12.22 -7.24
N LYS A 156 12.39 -13.07 -7.72
CA LYS A 156 11.20 -12.67 -8.47
C LYS A 156 10.05 -13.62 -8.18
N ASN A 157 8.93 -13.09 -7.72
CA ASN A 157 7.68 -13.82 -7.54
C ASN A 157 6.49 -12.85 -7.52
N PHE A 158 5.27 -13.39 -7.48
CA PHE A 158 4.03 -12.61 -7.42
C PHE A 158 4.04 -11.55 -6.30
N TRP A 159 4.44 -11.93 -5.10
CA TRP A 159 4.37 -11.08 -3.92
C TRP A 159 5.31 -9.89 -4.02
N ILE A 160 6.53 -10.10 -4.50
CA ILE A 160 7.51 -9.03 -4.73
C ILE A 160 7.01 -8.05 -5.79
N ASP A 161 6.52 -8.56 -6.93
CA ASP A 161 6.04 -7.74 -8.05
C ASP A 161 4.83 -6.90 -7.65
N MET A 162 3.86 -7.50 -6.97
CA MET A 162 2.65 -6.81 -6.52
C MET A 162 2.95 -5.84 -5.37
N CYS A 163 3.86 -6.19 -4.45
CA CYS A 163 4.33 -5.27 -3.42
C CYS A 163 4.91 -4.00 -4.04
N PHE A 164 5.83 -4.14 -5.00
CA PHE A 164 6.42 -2.99 -5.68
C PHE A 164 5.36 -2.15 -6.38
N ILE A 165 4.51 -2.76 -7.21
CA ILE A 165 3.51 -2.02 -7.99
C ILE A 165 2.54 -1.24 -7.09
N PHE A 166 1.99 -1.88 -6.06
CA PHE A 166 0.95 -1.26 -5.24
C PHE A 166 1.52 -0.16 -4.35
N ILE A 167 2.68 -0.37 -3.73
CA ILE A 167 3.35 0.66 -2.94
C ILE A 167 3.80 1.83 -3.83
N PHE A 168 4.40 1.53 -4.99
CA PHE A 168 4.88 2.57 -5.90
C PHE A 168 3.74 3.40 -6.49
N ALA A 169 2.67 2.75 -6.97
CA ALA A 169 1.49 3.45 -7.49
C ALA A 169 0.82 4.30 -6.41
N GLY A 170 0.63 3.76 -5.21
CA GLY A 170 0.05 4.50 -4.08
C GLY A 170 0.89 5.71 -3.67
N ALA A 171 2.21 5.55 -3.55
CA ALA A 171 3.13 6.64 -3.24
C ALA A 171 3.18 7.70 -4.35
N LEU A 172 3.14 7.29 -5.62
CA LEU A 172 3.16 8.21 -6.75
C LEU A 172 1.87 9.02 -6.83
N CYS A 173 0.70 8.38 -6.67
CA CYS A 173 -0.58 9.08 -6.54
C CYS A 173 -0.55 10.06 -5.37
N SER A 174 0.01 9.64 -4.22
CA SER A 174 0.16 10.50 -3.05
C SER A 174 1.04 11.73 -3.29
N LEU A 175 2.09 11.60 -4.09
CA LEU A 175 2.95 12.71 -4.50
C LEU A 175 2.24 13.64 -5.48
N ILE A 176 1.60 13.10 -6.51
CA ILE A 176 0.81 13.87 -7.49
C ILE A 176 -0.24 14.68 -6.74
N ASP A 177 -0.98 14.08 -5.80
CA ASP A 177 -2.02 14.80 -5.10
C ASP A 177 -1.49 16.00 -4.30
N LYS A 178 -0.38 15.82 -3.58
CA LYS A 178 0.23 16.90 -2.79
C LYS A 178 0.71 18.04 -3.67
N VAL A 179 1.22 17.73 -4.86
CA VAL A 179 1.73 18.73 -5.82
C VAL A 179 0.59 19.49 -6.48
N PHE A 180 -0.50 18.83 -6.86
CA PHE A 180 -1.56 19.45 -7.67
C PHE A 180 -2.81 19.90 -6.89
N TYR A 181 -3.16 19.24 -5.78
CA TYR A 181 -4.33 19.58 -4.97
C TYR A 181 -4.00 20.32 -3.67
N GLY A 182 -2.72 20.46 -3.30
CA GLY A 182 -2.32 21.01 -1.99
C GLY A 182 -2.79 20.15 -0.81
N GLY A 183 -3.00 18.85 -1.05
CA GLY A 183 -3.65 17.92 -0.14
C GLY A 183 -3.84 16.55 -0.81
N SER A 184 -4.90 15.85 -0.43
CA SER A 184 -5.38 14.63 -1.08
C SER A 184 -6.88 14.74 -1.37
N LEU A 185 -7.33 14.36 -2.57
CA LEU A 185 -8.76 14.26 -2.84
C LEU A 185 -9.27 12.90 -2.36
N ASP A 186 -9.81 12.87 -1.15
CA ASP A 186 -10.40 11.68 -0.54
C ASP A 186 -11.91 11.69 -0.81
N PHE A 187 -12.56 10.53 -0.96
CA PHE A 187 -13.97 10.48 -1.38
C PHE A 187 -14.78 9.28 -0.85
N ILE A 188 -14.16 8.29 -0.22
CA ILE A 188 -14.82 7.10 0.33
C ILE A 188 -14.93 7.27 1.85
N GLY A 189 -16.09 7.70 2.34
CA GLY A 189 -16.35 7.81 3.78
C GLY A 189 -16.70 6.47 4.41
N ILE A 190 -16.00 6.10 5.48
CA ILE A 190 -16.30 4.93 6.33
C ILE A 190 -16.71 5.42 7.72
N SER A 191 -18.01 5.57 7.91
CA SER A 191 -18.63 6.15 9.10
C SER A 191 -17.91 7.46 9.49
N ASP A 192 -17.77 7.73 10.78
CA ASP A 192 -16.98 8.83 11.32
C ASP A 192 -15.49 8.50 11.47
N LEU A 193 -15.02 7.35 10.95
CA LEU A 193 -13.63 6.90 11.18
C LEU A 193 -12.65 7.65 10.28
N PHE A 194 -12.89 7.61 8.96
CA PHE A 194 -12.04 8.27 7.98
C PHE A 194 -12.76 8.41 6.63
N ILE A 195 -12.19 9.27 5.79
CA ILE A 195 -12.50 9.34 4.36
C ILE A 195 -11.20 8.95 3.64
N ALA A 196 -11.28 7.98 2.74
CA ALA A 196 -10.14 7.44 2.01
C ALA A 196 -10.28 7.64 0.51
N ASP A 197 -9.21 7.32 -0.21
CA ASP A 197 -9.20 7.19 -1.67
C ASP A 197 -8.62 5.83 -2.11
N PHE A 198 -8.35 5.68 -3.41
CA PHE A 198 -7.81 4.43 -3.93
C PHE A 198 -6.34 4.22 -3.61
N LYS A 199 -5.51 5.28 -3.52
CA LYS A 199 -4.11 5.09 -3.10
C LYS A 199 -4.00 4.57 -1.67
N ASP A 200 -4.91 4.90 -0.76
CA ASP A 200 -4.93 4.32 0.60
C ASP A 200 -5.17 2.81 0.56
N ILE A 201 -6.08 2.36 -0.31
CA ILE A 201 -6.30 0.93 -0.58
C ILE A 201 -5.03 0.31 -1.20
N TYR A 202 -4.37 1.01 -2.12
CA TYR A 202 -3.16 0.50 -2.76
C TYR A 202 -2.03 0.29 -1.76
N ILE A 203 -1.81 1.25 -0.86
CA ILE A 203 -0.78 1.15 0.18
C ILE A 203 -1.08 -0.02 1.14
N ASN A 204 -2.34 -0.22 1.53
CA ASN A 204 -2.74 -1.35 2.38
C ASN A 204 -2.54 -2.71 1.70
N LEU A 205 -2.89 -2.83 0.41
CA LEU A 205 -2.60 -4.03 -0.38
C LEU A 205 -1.09 -4.23 -0.55
N GLY A 206 -0.34 -3.15 -0.76
CA GLY A 206 1.12 -3.13 -0.78
C GLY A 206 1.72 -3.72 0.49
N LEU A 207 1.20 -3.34 1.67
CA LEU A 207 1.61 -3.89 2.96
C LEU A 207 1.30 -5.39 3.07
N LEU A 208 0.13 -5.85 2.62
CA LEU A 208 -0.15 -7.29 2.54
C LEU A 208 0.87 -8.02 1.67
N PHE A 209 1.17 -7.49 0.48
CA PHE A 209 2.13 -8.11 -0.44
C PHE A 209 3.54 -8.11 0.14
N PHE A 210 3.92 -7.07 0.89
CA PHE A 210 5.17 -7.01 1.63
C PHE A 210 5.24 -8.10 2.70
N ILE A 211 4.22 -8.22 3.57
CA ILE A 211 4.16 -9.26 4.61
C ILE A 211 4.26 -10.65 3.99
N MET A 212 3.51 -10.92 2.91
CA MET A 212 3.58 -12.20 2.20
C MET A 212 4.93 -12.42 1.52
N SER A 213 5.59 -11.37 1.01
CA SER A 213 6.94 -11.48 0.47
C SER A 213 7.93 -11.88 1.57
N CYS A 214 7.89 -11.26 2.75
CA CYS A 214 8.72 -11.65 3.89
C CYS A 214 8.45 -13.11 4.30
N TYR A 215 7.18 -13.49 4.43
CA TYR A 215 6.79 -14.86 4.78
C TYR A 215 7.28 -15.90 3.76
N LYS A 216 7.08 -15.65 2.46
CA LYS A 216 7.46 -16.60 1.41
C LYS A 216 8.96 -16.71 1.18
N ASN A 217 9.74 -15.70 1.58
CA ASN A 217 11.19 -15.71 1.50
C ASN A 217 11.87 -16.16 2.80
N GLY A 218 11.14 -16.67 3.79
CA GLY A 218 11.73 -17.28 4.99
C GLY A 218 12.07 -16.32 6.13
N PHE A 219 11.77 -15.02 5.98
CA PHE A 219 12.18 -13.98 6.95
C PHE A 219 11.67 -14.21 8.38
N PHE A 220 10.52 -14.89 8.54
CA PHE A 220 9.94 -15.22 9.85
C PHE A 220 10.30 -16.63 10.33
N SER A 221 11.24 -17.32 9.67
CA SER A 221 11.70 -18.65 10.08
C SER A 221 12.85 -18.53 11.09
N GLU A 222 12.84 -19.38 12.10
CA GLU A 222 13.90 -19.43 13.14
C GLU A 222 15.29 -19.77 12.57
N THR A 223 15.35 -20.27 11.33
CA THR A 223 16.59 -20.59 10.62
C THR A 223 17.30 -19.38 10.01
N GLU A 224 16.65 -18.21 9.97
CA GLU A 224 17.19 -16.97 9.38
C GLU A 224 17.55 -15.91 10.44
N GLU A 225 18.04 -16.30 11.62
CA GLU A 225 18.55 -15.32 12.60
C GLU A 225 19.76 -14.56 12.00
N THR A 226 19.55 -13.28 11.69
CA THR A 226 20.62 -12.35 11.31
C THR A 226 21.05 -11.53 12.52
N SER A 227 22.35 -11.20 12.58
CA SER A 227 22.83 -10.21 13.55
C SER A 227 22.63 -8.79 13.01
N LEU A 228 22.58 -7.79 13.89
CA LEU A 228 22.56 -6.37 13.49
C LEU A 228 23.72 -6.00 12.55
N LYS A 229 24.86 -6.69 12.69
CA LYS A 229 26.02 -6.52 11.81
C LYS A 229 25.75 -7.03 10.40
N ASP A 230 25.01 -8.12 10.26
CA ASP A 230 24.63 -8.69 8.97
C ASP A 230 23.60 -7.83 8.25
N ASP A 231 22.63 -7.29 8.98
CA ASP A 231 21.65 -6.33 8.46
C ASP A 231 22.36 -5.06 7.96
N TRP A 232 23.27 -4.50 8.75
CA TRP A 232 24.07 -3.34 8.35
C TRP A 232 24.92 -3.62 7.11
N ASN A 233 25.51 -4.81 7.01
CA ASN A 233 26.25 -5.23 5.82
C ASN A 233 25.34 -5.37 4.59
N SER A 234 24.10 -5.82 4.76
CA SER A 234 23.11 -5.89 3.68
C SER A 234 22.71 -4.50 3.19
N VAL A 235 22.49 -3.55 4.09
CA VAL A 235 22.25 -2.13 3.75
C VAL A 235 23.45 -1.55 3.00
N LYS A 236 24.68 -1.79 3.45
CA LYS A 236 25.89 -1.35 2.73
C LYS A 236 25.96 -1.90 1.31
N LYS A 237 25.67 -3.19 1.12
CA LYS A 237 25.67 -3.82 -0.21
C LYS A 237 24.62 -3.17 -1.13
N PHE A 238 23.45 -2.84 -0.59
CA PHE A 238 22.41 -2.11 -1.32
C PHE A 238 22.87 -0.70 -1.72
N ILE A 239 23.48 0.06 -0.81
CA ILE A 239 24.01 1.41 -1.11
C ILE A 239 25.13 1.34 -2.16
N ILE A 240 26.02 0.35 -2.06
CA ILE A 240 27.09 0.12 -3.05
C ILE A 240 26.50 -0.19 -4.43
N PHE A 241 25.43 -1.00 -4.48
CA PHE A 241 24.71 -1.30 -5.73
C PHE A 241 24.20 -0.02 -6.39
N ILE A 242 23.46 0.83 -5.67
CA ILE A 242 22.96 2.11 -6.20
C ILE A 242 24.11 2.99 -6.69
N LYS A 243 25.18 3.13 -5.88
CA LYS A 243 26.32 3.98 -6.22
C LYS A 243 27.01 3.52 -7.51
N LYS A 244 27.19 2.22 -7.71
CA LYS A 244 27.79 1.67 -8.94
C LYS A 244 26.96 2.00 -10.17
N ASP A 245 25.64 1.88 -10.07
CA ASP A 245 24.74 2.15 -11.20
C ASP A 245 24.74 3.63 -11.56
N LEU A 246 24.62 4.55 -10.58
CA LEU A 246 24.70 6.00 -10.82
C LEU A 246 26.03 6.43 -11.46
N LEU A 247 27.15 5.89 -10.97
CA LEU A 247 28.47 6.15 -11.55
C LEU A 247 28.60 5.61 -12.99
N SER A 248 27.95 4.49 -13.31
CA SER A 248 27.97 3.93 -14.66
C SER A 248 27.22 4.81 -15.67
N ILE A 249 26.10 5.41 -15.26
CA ILE A 249 25.31 6.35 -16.08
C ILE A 249 26.13 7.62 -16.36
N LEU A 250 26.69 8.22 -15.31
CA LEU A 250 27.53 9.43 -15.43
C LEU A 250 28.79 9.23 -16.28
N LYS A 251 29.33 8.01 -16.32
CA LYS A 251 30.49 7.68 -17.18
C LYS A 251 30.10 7.50 -18.64
N LYS A 252 28.89 6.97 -18.93
CA LYS A 252 28.37 6.84 -20.30
C LYS A 252 28.03 8.20 -20.92
N GLU A 253 27.66 9.20 -20.11
CA GLU A 253 27.42 10.57 -20.57
C GLU A 253 28.72 11.34 -20.90
N LYS A 254 29.90 10.80 -20.58
CA LYS A 254 31.21 11.42 -20.83
C LYS A 254 31.96 10.84 -22.04
N VAL A 255 31.32 9.98 -22.82
CA VAL A 255 31.83 9.39 -24.08
C VAL A 255 30.97 9.89 -25.22
#